data_AF-A0A1H6F4D0-F1
#
_entry.id   AF-A0A1H6F4D0-F1
#
_cell.length_a   1.000
_cell.length_b   1.000
_cell.length_c   1.000
_cell.angle_alpha   90.00
_cell.angle_beta   90.00
_cell.angle_gamma   90.00
#
_symmetry.space_group_name_H-M   'P 1'
#
loop_
_entity.id
_entity.type
_entity.pdbx_description
1 polymer ?
#
loop_
_entity_poly.entity_id
_entity_poly.type
_entity_poly.pdbx_seq_one_letter_code
_entity_poly.pdbx_strand_id
1 'polypeptide(L)'
;MIQTTQKNNNDIEPKIVNKWSLELIREIEWKRFEILCKELLTYKNKNIIVALTNSGGDDGVDITLIHKEYKKLVSIAQCKSFYNKKVGVKYISEFTGVMLQKNIKKGYFMTSNEFTDEAISFAKSIDKLTIQLVTGVVIINIINNLPEDQQVKLLRKITRGDYKTPTCSSCDIKMVSRKGKNSEFWGCSHFPKCRITINKHYQKKLHVKNNIVMKQISTTALAKKLGIASKALFAYLLESGLIEKADKVWQLTTKGKHKGGDYKESKQYGKYIVWPEDINIEIVPQSPDNTQIPLVSTTTIGRQFELSPTKVNFILSELGWVKKGLKGWLITDQGKKQGGIQDEDNRSGVPYVRWPESITDAKSLKETVGHVKGTETVFSPVTQDIKEEVSFRDKFEAKHRSADGHFVRSKAEMLIDNWLYMAEIVHAYERKLPIEEDVYSDFYIPTGKVYIEYWGYENDPKYLVRKQKKIALYMKYGFNLIELQDKDVQNLDDILPRLLLKYGVQAY
;
A
#
# COMPACT_ATOMS: atom_id res chain seq x y z
N MET A 1 17.23 44.29 51.67
CA MET A 1 17.83 43.04 51.14
C MET A 1 16.98 41.87 51.60
N ILE A 2 17.04 40.77 50.85
CA ILE A 2 16.22 39.54 50.91
C ILE A 2 15.03 39.60 49.93
N GLN A 3 15.37 39.35 48.66
CA GLN A 3 14.40 38.93 47.63
C GLN A 3 13.94 37.50 47.95
N THR A 4 12.64 37.32 48.17
CA THR A 4 11.97 36.02 48.16
C THR A 4 11.69 35.61 46.71
N THR A 5 12.39 34.58 46.25
CA THR A 5 12.19 33.95 44.94
C THR A 5 10.89 33.14 44.94
N GLN A 6 9.84 33.67 44.31
CA GLN A 6 8.67 32.90 43.91
C GLN A 6 9.08 31.91 42.80
N LYS A 7 8.95 30.62 43.09
CA LYS A 7 9.00 29.55 42.08
C LYS A 7 7.78 29.68 41.17
N ASN A 8 8.00 30.07 39.93
CA ASN A 8 7.01 29.94 38.87
C ASN A 8 6.80 28.45 38.56
N ASN A 9 5.74 27.86 39.13
CA ASN A 9 5.10 26.66 38.60
C ASN A 9 4.41 27.04 37.29
N ASN A 10 5.13 26.96 36.18
CA ASN A 10 4.51 26.91 34.86
C ASN A 10 3.96 25.50 34.64
N ASP A 11 2.79 25.23 35.21
CA ASP A 11 1.93 24.13 34.78
C ASP A 11 1.52 24.41 33.33
N ILE A 12 2.13 23.67 32.40
CA ILE A 12 1.81 23.72 30.98
C ILE A 12 0.40 23.12 30.84
N GLU A 13 -0.61 23.97 30.62
CA GLU A 13 -1.95 23.50 30.22
C GLU A 13 -1.81 22.53 29.02
N PRO A 14 -2.35 21.31 29.11
CA PRO A 14 -2.20 20.33 28.04
C PRO A 14 -2.93 20.84 26.80
N LYS A 15 -2.20 20.94 25.67
CA LYS A 15 -2.78 21.13 24.33
C LYS A 15 -4.00 20.24 24.18
N ILE A 16 -5.16 20.83 23.94
CA ILE A 16 -6.41 20.09 23.75
C ILE A 16 -6.26 19.22 22.51
N VAL A 17 -6.18 17.90 22.71
CA VAL A 17 -6.07 16.93 21.62
C VAL A 17 -7.47 16.65 21.08
N ASN A 18 -7.76 17.18 19.88
CA ASN A 18 -9.08 17.11 19.26
C ASN A 18 -9.22 16.02 18.18
N LYS A 19 -8.13 15.35 17.80
CA LYS A 19 -8.15 14.32 16.74
C LYS A 19 -7.11 13.24 16.96
N TRP A 20 -7.40 12.03 16.47
CA TRP A 20 -6.42 10.96 16.37
C TRP A 20 -5.34 11.27 15.33
N SER A 21 -4.09 11.01 15.69
CA SER A 21 -2.94 11.13 14.80
C SER A 21 -1.89 10.09 15.13
N LEU A 22 -1.01 9.78 14.18
CA LEU A 22 0.10 8.87 14.42
C LEU A 22 1.06 9.42 15.50
N GLU A 23 1.22 10.74 15.55
CA GLU A 23 2.00 11.44 16.59
C GLU A 23 1.41 11.14 17.98
N LEU A 24 0.09 11.26 18.15
CA LEU A 24 -0.57 10.98 19.42
C LEU A 24 -0.37 9.53 19.88
N ILE A 25 -0.50 8.56 18.97
CA ILE A 25 -0.29 7.14 19.28
C ILE A 25 1.16 6.87 19.71
N ARG A 26 2.12 7.61 19.16
CA ARG A 26 3.53 7.51 19.54
C ARG A 26 3.82 8.21 20.87
N GLU A 27 3.13 9.31 21.18
CA GLU A 27 3.32 10.07 22.42
C GLU A 27 2.66 9.46 23.66
N ILE A 28 1.60 8.66 23.49
CA ILE A 28 0.92 8.05 24.64
C ILE A 28 1.81 7.02 25.33
N GLU A 29 1.77 7.03 26.66
CA GLU A 29 2.54 6.11 27.49
C GLU A 29 2.08 4.65 27.33
N TRP A 30 2.96 3.70 27.69
CA TRP A 30 2.78 2.28 27.38
C TRP A 30 1.47 1.69 27.91
N LYS A 31 1.01 2.08 29.10
CA LYS A 31 -0.24 1.60 29.70
C LYS A 31 -1.47 2.20 29.01
N ARG A 32 -1.38 3.45 28.53
CA ARG A 32 -2.43 4.04 27.67
C ARG A 32 -2.49 3.35 26.32
N PHE A 33 -1.34 2.97 25.77
CA PHE A 33 -1.26 2.22 24.53
C PHE A 33 -1.90 0.82 24.66
N GLU A 34 -1.66 0.10 25.77
CA GLU A 34 -2.34 -1.16 26.06
C GLU A 34 -3.86 -1.01 26.17
N ILE A 35 -4.33 0.03 26.88
CA ILE A 35 -5.77 0.33 26.97
C ILE A 35 -6.33 0.59 25.58
N LEU A 36 -5.64 1.38 24.74
CA LEU A 36 -6.06 1.65 23.36
C LEU A 36 -6.21 0.34 22.57
N CYS A 37 -5.18 -0.51 22.57
CA CYS A 37 -5.18 -1.80 21.90
C CYS A 37 -6.34 -2.70 22.37
N LYS A 38 -6.58 -2.76 23.69
CA LYS A 38 -7.68 -3.53 24.29
C LYS A 38 -9.04 -3.05 23.79
N GLU A 39 -9.26 -1.73 23.71
CA GLU A 39 -10.54 -1.19 23.24
C GLU A 39 -10.75 -1.47 21.74
N LEU A 40 -9.71 -1.32 20.92
CA LEU A 40 -9.80 -1.63 19.48
C LEU A 40 -10.10 -3.11 19.21
N LEU A 41 -9.46 -4.01 19.96
CA LEU A 41 -9.75 -5.45 19.89
C LEU A 41 -11.17 -5.76 20.39
N THR A 42 -11.70 -4.98 21.35
CA THR A 42 -13.09 -5.11 21.81
C THR A 42 -14.06 -4.73 20.69
N TYR A 43 -13.84 -3.59 20.02
CA TYR A 43 -14.71 -3.14 18.92
C TYR A 43 -14.71 -4.12 17.73
N LYS A 44 -13.57 -4.76 17.45
CA LYS A 44 -13.43 -5.73 16.37
C LYS A 44 -14.16 -7.06 16.63
N ASN A 45 -14.45 -7.41 17.89
CA ASN A 45 -14.91 -8.76 18.25
C ASN A 45 -16.11 -8.74 19.21
N LYS A 46 -17.34 -8.86 18.68
CA LYS A 46 -18.59 -8.83 19.49
C LYS A 46 -18.73 -9.99 20.48
N ASN A 47 -18.20 -11.18 20.15
CA ASN A 47 -18.35 -12.42 20.95
C ASN A 47 -17.15 -12.74 21.84
N ILE A 48 -16.21 -11.80 21.98
CA ILE A 48 -14.98 -11.98 22.75
C ILE A 48 -14.97 -11.04 23.95
N ILE A 49 -14.55 -11.55 25.10
CA ILE A 49 -14.18 -10.77 26.29
C ILE A 49 -12.70 -10.43 26.14
N VAL A 50 -12.38 -9.14 26.07
CA VAL A 50 -11.01 -8.65 25.95
C VAL A 50 -10.61 -8.01 27.27
N ALA A 51 -9.54 -8.50 27.90
CA ALA A 51 -9.07 -8.05 29.20
C ALA A 51 -7.56 -7.81 29.21
N LEU A 52 -7.12 -6.79 29.95
CA LEU A 52 -5.71 -6.55 30.24
C LEU A 52 -5.20 -7.58 31.26
N THR A 53 -3.94 -7.98 31.13
CA THR A 53 -3.24 -8.75 32.17
C THR A 53 -2.76 -7.82 33.29
N ASN A 54 -2.49 -8.37 34.48
CA ASN A 54 -2.06 -7.56 35.63
C ASN A 54 -0.68 -6.93 35.38
N SER A 55 -0.51 -5.68 35.80
CA SER A 55 0.75 -4.95 35.67
C SER A 55 1.88 -5.65 36.44
N GLY A 56 2.87 -6.16 35.72
CA GLY A 56 4.13 -6.66 36.29
C GLY A 56 4.29 -8.18 36.41
N GLY A 57 3.36 -9.00 35.89
CA GLY A 57 3.44 -10.46 35.98
C GLY A 57 3.13 -11.19 34.67
N ASP A 58 4.09 -12.01 34.27
CA ASP A 58 4.01 -13.17 33.38
C ASP A 58 3.97 -13.01 31.85
N ASP A 59 5.00 -13.62 31.25
CA ASP A 59 5.08 -14.16 29.89
C ASP A 59 4.96 -13.18 28.71
N GLY A 60 5.00 -11.86 28.91
CA GLY A 60 4.98 -10.93 27.78
C GLY A 60 3.64 -10.88 27.03
N VAL A 61 2.53 -11.21 27.69
CA VAL A 61 1.16 -11.02 27.19
C VAL A 61 0.52 -9.86 27.93
N ASP A 62 0.00 -8.89 27.18
CA ASP A 62 -0.62 -7.68 27.76
C ASP A 62 -2.16 -7.76 27.68
N ILE A 63 -2.70 -8.53 26.74
CA ILE A 63 -4.15 -8.65 26.52
C ILE A 63 -4.54 -10.12 26.29
N THR A 64 -5.64 -10.55 26.92
CA THR A 64 -6.27 -11.85 26.69
C THR A 64 -7.62 -11.69 25.99
N LEU A 65 -7.91 -12.62 25.07
CA LEU A 65 -9.16 -12.67 24.32
C LEU A 65 -9.85 -14.00 24.62
N ILE A 66 -10.97 -13.95 25.34
CA ILE A 66 -11.71 -15.12 25.82
C ILE A 66 -13.07 -15.19 25.11
N HIS A 67 -13.42 -16.34 24.54
CA HIS A 67 -14.73 -16.51 23.92
C HIS A 67 -15.85 -16.45 24.96
N LYS A 68 -16.90 -15.64 24.74
CA LYS A 68 -17.96 -15.40 25.74
C LYS A 68 -18.73 -16.68 26.12
N GLU A 69 -19.02 -17.52 25.13
CA GLU A 69 -19.82 -18.75 25.25
C GLU A 69 -19.03 -19.85 25.96
N TYR A 70 -17.92 -20.30 25.36
CA TYR A 70 -17.13 -21.43 25.87
C TYR A 70 -16.11 -21.06 26.97
N LYS A 71 -16.03 -19.78 27.38
CA LYS A 71 -15.07 -19.26 28.38
C LYS A 71 -13.61 -19.65 28.13
N LYS A 72 -13.25 -19.91 26.88
CA LYS A 72 -11.92 -20.38 26.47
C LYS A 72 -11.05 -19.24 25.99
N LEU A 73 -9.78 -19.24 26.40
CA LEU A 73 -8.75 -18.35 25.83
C LEU A 73 -8.54 -18.73 24.35
N VAL A 74 -8.87 -17.81 23.44
CA VAL A 74 -8.81 -18.04 21.99
C VAL A 74 -7.69 -17.27 21.31
N SER A 75 -7.26 -16.15 21.90
CA SER A 75 -6.13 -15.37 21.40
C SER A 75 -5.48 -14.57 22.52
N ILE A 76 -4.24 -14.17 22.29
CA ILE A 76 -3.46 -13.29 23.17
C ILE A 76 -2.91 -12.12 22.36
N ALA A 77 -2.61 -10.99 23.00
CA ALA A 77 -1.89 -9.90 22.36
C ALA A 77 -0.75 -9.39 23.21
N GLN A 78 0.31 -8.96 22.53
CA GLN A 78 1.42 -8.20 23.11
C GLN A 78 1.45 -6.81 22.49
N CYS A 79 1.61 -5.80 23.34
CA CYS A 79 1.63 -4.38 23.02
C CYS A 79 3.04 -3.82 23.31
N LYS A 80 3.66 -3.18 22.31
CA LYS A 80 4.93 -2.48 22.48
C LYS A 80 4.85 -1.06 21.98
N SER A 81 4.83 -0.09 22.89
CA SER A 81 4.94 1.32 22.54
C SER A 81 6.42 1.72 22.46
N PHE A 82 6.95 1.81 21.24
CA PHE A 82 8.32 2.26 20.98
C PHE A 82 8.28 3.57 20.18
N TYR A 83 8.82 4.64 20.77
CA TYR A 83 8.76 5.96 20.13
C TYR A 83 9.54 6.02 18.80
N ASN A 84 10.75 5.45 18.74
CA ASN A 84 11.67 5.62 17.60
C ASN A 84 12.38 4.35 17.11
N LYS A 85 11.93 3.16 17.53
CA LYS A 85 12.59 1.89 17.13
C LYS A 85 11.58 0.96 16.50
N LYS A 86 11.94 0.42 15.33
CA LYS A 86 11.21 -0.68 14.73
C LYS A 86 11.30 -1.91 15.62
N VAL A 87 10.22 -2.69 15.66
CA VAL A 87 10.16 -3.96 16.37
C VAL A 87 10.93 -5.00 15.55
N GLY A 88 12.01 -5.53 16.12
CA GLY A 88 12.82 -6.58 15.50
C GLY A 88 12.38 -8.01 15.85
N VAL A 89 13.00 -8.98 15.18
CA VAL A 89 12.68 -10.43 15.26
C VAL A 89 12.62 -10.95 16.69
N LYS A 90 13.52 -10.50 17.58
CA LYS A 90 13.60 -10.94 18.98
C LYS A 90 12.24 -10.91 19.67
N TYR A 91 11.50 -9.81 19.54
CA TYR A 91 10.21 -9.66 20.23
C TYR A 91 9.13 -10.58 19.66
N ILE A 92 9.12 -10.78 18.33
CA ILE A 92 8.18 -11.69 17.68
C ILE A 92 8.47 -13.14 18.07
N SER A 93 9.76 -13.50 18.15
CA SER A 93 10.20 -14.82 18.60
C SER A 93 9.81 -15.10 20.05
N GLU A 94 10.04 -14.14 20.97
CA GLU A 94 9.59 -14.25 22.38
C GLU A 94 8.08 -14.45 22.46
N PHE A 95 7.29 -13.64 21.74
CA PHE A 95 5.83 -13.78 21.70
C PHE A 95 5.37 -15.14 21.14
N THR A 96 6.07 -15.64 20.12
CA THR A 96 5.82 -16.95 19.52
C THR A 96 6.00 -18.07 20.54
N GLY A 97 7.07 -18.02 21.34
CA GLY A 97 7.31 -18.99 22.42
C GLY A 97 6.16 -19.04 23.42
N VAL A 98 5.62 -17.88 23.77
CA VAL A 98 4.50 -17.77 24.71
C VAL A 98 3.20 -18.31 24.13
N MET A 99 2.94 -18.05 22.85
CA MET A 99 1.81 -18.64 22.12
C MET A 99 1.87 -20.17 22.13
N LEU A 100 3.05 -20.75 21.89
CA LEU A 100 3.27 -22.20 21.94
C LEU A 100 3.06 -22.77 23.35
N GLN A 101 3.64 -22.14 24.37
CA GLN A 101 3.50 -22.56 25.77
C GLN A 101 2.04 -22.56 26.23
N LYS A 102 1.25 -21.56 25.83
CA LYS A 102 -0.17 -21.44 26.17
C LYS A 102 -1.10 -22.22 25.21
N ASN A 103 -0.53 -22.92 24.21
CA ASN A 103 -1.26 -23.64 23.16
C ASN A 103 -2.30 -22.76 22.42
N ILE A 104 -1.92 -21.51 22.12
CA ILE A 104 -2.76 -20.52 21.45
C ILE A 104 -2.28 -20.34 20.01
N LYS A 105 -3.14 -20.70 19.04
CA LYS A 105 -2.80 -20.65 17.62
C LYS A 105 -2.85 -19.25 17.01
N LYS A 106 -3.57 -18.30 17.62
CA LYS A 106 -3.76 -16.94 17.08
C LYS A 106 -3.34 -15.86 18.08
N GLY A 107 -2.52 -14.93 17.62
CA GLY A 107 -2.01 -13.83 18.43
C GLY A 107 -2.01 -12.49 17.69
N TYR A 108 -1.92 -11.40 18.45
CA TYR A 108 -1.77 -10.05 17.92
C TYR A 108 -0.50 -9.43 18.49
N PHE A 109 0.37 -8.91 17.63
CA PHE A 109 1.50 -8.09 18.06
C PHE A 109 1.25 -6.65 17.64
N MET A 110 1.03 -5.77 18.60
CA MET A 110 0.59 -4.40 18.36
C MET A 110 1.68 -3.41 18.78
N THR A 111 1.99 -2.45 17.93
CA THR A 111 3.00 -1.42 18.22
C THR A 111 2.58 -0.05 17.72
N SER A 112 3.03 1.02 18.41
CA SER A 112 2.87 2.40 17.98
C SER A 112 3.77 2.78 16.79
N ASN A 113 4.68 1.86 16.39
CA ASN A 113 5.67 2.07 15.34
C ASN A 113 5.56 1.01 14.22
N GLU A 114 6.65 0.74 13.52
CA GLU A 114 6.77 -0.27 12.47
C GLU A 114 7.53 -1.53 12.93
N PHE A 115 7.45 -2.59 12.13
CA PHE A 115 8.27 -3.79 12.26
C PHE A 115 9.46 -3.72 11.30
N THR A 116 10.55 -4.43 11.60
CA THR A 116 11.62 -4.64 10.60
C THR A 116 11.17 -5.69 9.58
N ASP A 117 11.76 -5.67 8.39
CA ASP A 117 11.39 -6.60 7.31
C ASP A 117 11.71 -8.06 7.70
N GLU A 118 12.76 -8.26 8.50
CA GLU A 118 13.11 -9.57 9.06
C GLU A 118 12.05 -10.05 10.06
N ALA A 119 11.51 -9.14 10.89
CA ALA A 119 10.45 -9.48 11.84
C ALA A 119 9.14 -9.86 11.13
N ILE A 120 8.80 -9.17 10.04
CA ILE A 120 7.64 -9.49 9.19
C ILE A 120 7.85 -10.86 8.52
N SER A 121 9.04 -11.09 7.96
CA SER A 121 9.38 -12.34 7.28
C SER A 121 9.36 -13.53 8.25
N PHE A 122 9.93 -13.35 9.45
CA PHE A 122 9.89 -14.35 10.52
C PHE A 122 8.46 -14.67 10.98
N ALA A 123 7.60 -13.65 11.15
CA ALA A 123 6.21 -13.88 11.50
C ALA A 123 5.45 -14.69 10.42
N LYS A 124 5.77 -14.47 9.15
CA LYS A 124 5.17 -15.18 8.00
C LYS A 124 5.69 -16.61 7.82
N SER A 125 6.92 -16.91 8.25
CA SER A 125 7.51 -18.24 8.11
C SER A 125 7.01 -19.26 9.16
N ILE A 126 6.10 -18.87 10.06
CA ILE A 126 5.58 -19.74 11.12
C ILE A 126 4.29 -20.40 10.62
N ASP A 127 4.35 -21.68 10.24
CA ASP A 127 3.19 -22.39 9.67
C ASP A 127 2.12 -22.75 10.70
N LYS A 128 2.51 -22.99 11.97
CA LYS A 128 1.61 -23.53 13.00
C LYS A 128 0.80 -22.48 13.76
N LEU A 129 1.14 -21.20 13.60
CA LEU A 129 0.57 -20.08 14.35
C LEU A 129 0.22 -18.93 13.42
N THR A 130 -0.74 -18.11 13.82
CA THR A 130 -1.13 -16.89 13.10
C THR A 130 -0.87 -15.68 13.99
N ILE A 131 0.11 -14.86 13.62
CA ILE A 131 0.44 -13.61 14.32
C ILE A 131 -0.02 -12.43 13.46
N GLN A 132 -0.97 -11.64 13.96
CA GLN A 132 -1.39 -10.39 13.32
C GLN A 132 -0.48 -9.25 13.77
N LEU A 133 0.36 -8.77 12.87
CA LEU A 133 1.22 -7.60 13.08
C LEU A 133 0.42 -6.31 12.85
N VAL A 134 0.29 -5.48 13.89
CA VAL A 134 -0.50 -4.24 13.88
C VAL A 134 0.40 -3.05 14.19
N THR A 135 0.61 -2.19 13.20
CA THR A 135 1.44 -0.97 13.31
C THR A 135 0.62 0.25 13.73
N GLY A 136 1.28 1.35 14.07
CA GLY A 136 0.61 2.62 14.37
C GLY A 136 -0.28 3.13 13.22
N VAL A 137 0.13 2.89 11.97
CA VAL A 137 -0.67 3.22 10.77
C VAL A 137 -1.93 2.35 10.70
N VAL A 138 -1.81 1.04 10.94
CA VAL A 138 -2.97 0.14 10.97
C VAL A 138 -3.93 0.52 12.11
N ILE A 139 -3.42 0.92 13.27
CA ILE A 139 -4.22 1.41 14.39
C ILE A 139 -5.05 2.64 14.00
N ILE A 140 -4.45 3.63 13.32
CA ILE A 140 -5.19 4.80 12.80
C ILE A 140 -6.29 4.38 11.84
N ASN A 141 -6.00 3.46 10.92
CA ASN A 141 -7.00 2.97 9.97
C ASN A 141 -8.16 2.26 10.68
N ILE A 142 -7.88 1.47 11.72
CA ILE A 142 -8.94 0.84 12.54
C ILE A 142 -9.78 1.92 13.22
N ILE A 143 -9.15 2.93 13.83
CA ILE A 143 -9.86 4.02 14.52
C ILE A 143 -10.75 4.81 13.55
N ASN A 144 -10.23 5.19 12.38
CA ASN A 144 -10.98 5.97 11.38
C ASN A 144 -12.20 5.21 10.82
N ASN A 145 -12.18 3.87 10.88
CA ASN A 145 -13.30 3.02 10.49
C ASN A 145 -14.33 2.80 11.62
N LEU A 146 -14.08 3.28 12.83
CA LEU A 146 -15.07 3.26 13.90
C LEU A 146 -16.09 4.40 13.70
N PRO A 147 -17.34 4.22 14.18
CA PRO A 147 -18.30 5.32 14.32
C PRO A 147 -17.69 6.52 15.07
N GLU A 148 -18.06 7.74 14.66
CA GLU A 148 -17.46 8.99 15.16
C GLU A 148 -17.61 9.14 16.69
N ASP A 149 -18.76 8.72 17.25
CA ASP A 149 -18.99 8.69 18.69
C ASP A 149 -17.99 7.78 19.43
N GLN A 150 -17.64 6.64 18.83
CA GLN A 150 -16.64 5.72 19.38
C GLN A 150 -15.23 6.29 19.27
N GLN A 151 -14.91 6.98 18.18
CA GLN A 151 -13.61 7.66 18.01
C GLN A 151 -13.40 8.72 19.10
N VAL A 152 -14.41 9.58 19.32
CA VAL A 152 -14.37 10.65 20.33
C VAL A 152 -14.32 10.07 21.74
N LYS A 153 -15.14 9.05 22.03
CA LYS A 153 -15.16 8.37 23.34
C LYS A 153 -13.80 7.74 23.64
N LEU A 154 -13.20 7.07 22.66
CA LEU A 154 -11.88 6.46 22.81
C LEU A 154 -10.80 7.54 23.01
N LEU A 155 -10.85 8.63 22.24
CA LEU A 155 -9.88 9.73 22.35
C LEU A 155 -9.88 10.30 23.77
N ARG A 156 -11.05 10.68 24.27
CA ARG A 156 -11.23 11.20 25.64
C ARG A 156 -10.74 10.22 26.70
N LYS A 157 -10.97 8.91 26.51
CA LYS A 157 -10.53 7.87 27.45
C LYS A 157 -8.99 7.76 27.49
N ILE A 158 -8.34 7.80 26.33
CA ILE A 158 -6.88 7.65 26.23
C ILE A 158 -6.15 8.91 26.67
N THR A 159 -6.65 10.11 26.33
CA THR A 159 -6.00 11.39 26.66
C THR A 159 -6.42 11.98 28.01
N ARG A 160 -7.21 11.27 28.82
CA ARG A 160 -7.65 11.74 30.15
C ARG A 160 -6.47 11.90 31.11
N GLY A 161 -6.21 13.11 31.59
CA GLY A 161 -5.16 13.39 32.57
C GLY A 161 -3.77 13.23 31.98
N ASP A 162 -2.79 12.83 32.79
CA ASP A 162 -1.43 12.61 32.29
C ASP A 162 -1.33 11.31 31.48
N TYR A 163 -1.31 11.47 30.14
CA TYR A 163 -1.22 10.38 29.18
C TYR A 163 0.17 10.21 28.57
N LYS A 164 1.16 11.05 28.92
CA LYS A 164 2.51 11.04 28.34
C LYS A 164 3.56 10.48 29.31
N THR A 165 3.42 10.79 30.60
CA THR A 165 4.34 10.30 31.61
C THR A 165 4.18 8.79 31.77
N PRO A 166 5.27 8.01 31.68
CA PRO A 166 5.23 6.57 31.91
C PRO A 166 4.68 6.22 33.29
N THR A 167 3.85 5.19 33.31
CA THR A 167 3.38 4.59 34.55
C THR A 167 4.38 3.51 35.00
N CYS A 168 4.64 3.40 36.30
CA CYS A 168 5.58 2.41 36.83
C CYS A 168 4.99 0.99 36.69
N SER A 169 5.71 0.07 36.05
CA SER A 169 5.25 -1.31 35.84
C SER A 169 5.08 -2.15 37.11
N SER A 170 5.63 -1.70 38.25
CA SER A 170 5.57 -2.44 39.53
C SER A 170 4.53 -1.90 40.51
N CYS A 171 4.27 -0.58 40.53
CA CYS A 171 3.40 0.03 41.54
C CYS A 171 2.35 0.99 40.95
N ASP A 172 2.23 1.02 39.63
CA ASP A 172 1.19 1.71 38.88
C ASP A 172 1.08 3.23 39.08
N ILE A 173 2.17 3.88 39.50
CA ILE A 173 2.21 5.31 39.74
C ILE A 173 3.04 6.00 38.66
N LYS A 174 2.64 7.23 38.30
CA LYS A 174 3.39 8.07 37.36
C LYS A 174 4.83 8.24 37.82
N MET A 175 5.75 7.96 36.91
CA MET A 175 7.18 8.07 37.16
C MET A 175 7.62 9.53 37.14
N VAL A 176 8.75 9.82 37.80
CA VAL A 176 9.34 11.16 37.82
C VAL A 176 10.65 11.18 37.02
N SER A 177 10.89 12.31 36.37
CA SER A 177 12.14 12.57 35.68
C SER A 177 13.30 12.72 36.67
N ARG A 178 14.33 11.89 36.54
CA ARG A 178 15.55 11.94 37.35
C ARG A 178 16.79 12.11 36.46
N LYS A 179 17.84 12.74 36.98
CA LYS A 179 19.13 12.90 36.32
C LYS A 179 20.12 11.87 36.86
N GLY A 180 20.70 11.04 35.98
CA GLY A 180 21.84 10.18 36.27
C GLY A 180 23.15 10.79 35.77
N LYS A 181 24.27 10.07 35.93
CA LYS A 181 25.60 10.55 35.53
C LYS A 181 25.68 10.97 34.06
N ASN A 182 25.04 10.23 33.14
CA ASN A 182 25.19 10.41 31.68
C ASN A 182 23.88 10.69 30.93
N SER A 183 22.71 10.57 31.57
CA SER A 183 21.41 10.80 30.94
C SER A 183 20.31 11.05 31.98
N GLU A 184 19.19 11.64 31.55
CA GLU A 184 17.98 11.55 32.36
C GLU A 184 17.32 10.19 32.18
N PHE A 185 16.51 9.79 33.16
CA PHE A 185 15.68 8.59 33.14
C PHE A 185 14.40 8.83 33.93
N TRP A 186 13.40 8.00 33.69
CA TRP A 186 12.21 7.92 34.54
C TRP A 186 12.53 7.01 35.72
N GLY A 187 12.41 7.54 36.94
CA GLY A 187 12.48 6.73 38.15
C GLY A 187 11.13 6.69 38.84
N CYS A 188 10.83 5.59 39.52
CA CYS A 188 9.61 5.52 40.31
C CYS A 188 9.54 6.64 41.36
N SER A 189 8.35 7.22 41.53
CA SER A 189 8.07 8.24 42.56
C SER A 189 8.20 7.69 43.97
N HIS A 190 7.95 6.39 44.16
CA HIS A 190 8.11 5.67 45.43
C HIS A 190 9.54 5.21 45.76
N PHE A 191 10.56 5.68 45.03
CA PHE A 191 11.94 5.41 45.44
C PHE A 191 12.18 5.89 46.90
N PRO A 192 12.84 5.10 47.78
CA PRO A 192 13.58 3.87 47.50
C PRO A 192 12.78 2.56 47.59
N LYS A 193 11.50 2.61 47.99
CA LYS A 193 10.63 1.42 48.14
C LYS A 193 10.35 0.71 46.82
N CYS A 194 10.29 1.46 45.72
CA CYS A 194 10.23 0.92 44.37
C CYS A 194 11.40 1.48 43.54
N ARG A 195 12.22 0.58 42.98
CA ARG A 195 13.47 0.92 42.28
C ARG A 195 13.38 0.80 40.75
N ILE A 196 12.18 0.61 40.20
CA ILE A 196 11.97 0.54 38.75
C ILE A 196 12.41 1.85 38.09
N THR A 197 13.16 1.71 37.01
CA THR A 197 13.60 2.82 36.16
C THR A 197 13.31 2.50 34.69
N ILE A 198 13.04 3.54 33.90
CA ILE A 198 12.86 3.46 32.44
C ILE A 198 13.77 4.51 31.82
N ASN A 199 14.57 4.13 30.83
CA ASN A 199 15.49 5.06 30.19
C ASN A 199 14.70 6.15 29.42
N LYS A 200 15.02 7.43 29.65
CA LYS A 200 14.38 8.53 28.93
C LYS A 200 14.86 8.65 27.48
N HIS A 201 15.90 7.96 27.01
CA HIS A 201 16.17 7.85 25.56
C HIS A 201 15.02 7.19 24.77
N TYR A 202 14.02 6.61 25.46
CA TYR A 202 12.72 6.26 24.87
C TYR A 202 11.72 7.43 24.74
N GLN A 203 12.02 8.62 25.28
CA GLN A 203 11.18 9.83 25.26
C GLN A 203 11.96 11.17 25.11
N LYS A 204 13.29 11.18 25.09
CA LYS A 204 14.11 12.38 25.28
C LYS A 204 15.01 12.64 24.07
N LYS A 205 14.40 13.28 23.08
CA LYS A 205 15.11 14.18 22.16
C LYS A 205 14.30 15.46 21.92
N LEU A 206 13.59 15.94 22.95
CA LEU A 206 12.86 17.20 22.93
C LEU A 206 13.20 17.98 24.21
N HIS A 207 13.73 19.21 24.02
CA HIS A 207 14.18 20.22 25.01
C HIS A 207 15.61 20.00 25.59
N VAL A 208 16.62 20.85 25.43
CA VAL A 208 16.81 22.20 24.84
C VAL A 208 18.29 22.36 24.47
N LYS A 209 18.60 22.83 23.27
CA LYS A 209 19.54 23.94 23.02
C LYS A 209 19.36 24.42 21.57
N ASN A 210 19.00 25.69 21.47
CA ASN A 210 18.99 26.50 20.27
C ASN A 210 20.33 26.37 19.53
N ASN A 211 20.32 25.50 18.52
CA ASN A 211 20.81 25.74 17.17
C ASN A 211 20.59 24.43 16.40
N ILE A 212 19.32 24.01 16.31
CA ILE A 212 18.94 23.28 15.11
C ILE A 212 18.90 24.39 14.08
N VAL A 213 19.97 24.51 13.28
CA VAL A 213 19.80 25.08 11.95
C VAL A 213 18.76 24.16 11.31
N MET A 214 17.49 24.53 11.44
CA MET A 214 16.40 23.83 10.77
C MET A 214 16.84 23.79 9.32
N LYS A 215 17.00 22.58 8.78
CA LYS A 215 17.57 22.43 7.45
C LYS A 215 16.62 23.11 6.48
N GLN A 216 16.98 24.34 6.14
CA GLN A 216 16.18 25.19 5.27
C GLN A 216 16.39 24.72 3.85
N ILE A 217 15.30 24.31 3.21
CA ILE A 217 15.26 23.82 1.84
C ILE A 217 14.52 24.82 0.96
N SER A 218 14.87 24.89 -0.33
CA SER A 218 14.16 25.77 -1.27
C SER A 218 12.70 25.35 -1.42
N THR A 219 11.83 26.27 -1.85
CA THR A 219 10.41 25.94 -2.14
C THR A 219 10.27 24.74 -3.07
N THR A 220 11.12 24.60 -4.09
CA THR A 220 11.12 23.45 -5.01
C THR A 220 11.51 22.14 -4.30
N ALA A 221 12.51 22.19 -3.42
CA ALA A 221 12.92 21.03 -2.62
C ALA A 221 11.87 20.65 -1.56
N LEU A 222 11.18 21.64 -0.99
CA LEU A 222 10.07 21.43 -0.08
C LEU A 222 8.89 20.77 -0.79
N ALA A 223 8.54 21.21 -2.00
CA ALA A 223 7.51 20.57 -2.81
C ALA A 223 7.83 19.10 -3.10
N LYS A 224 9.08 18.81 -3.48
CA LYS A 224 9.55 17.43 -3.70
C LYS A 224 9.44 16.58 -2.42
N LYS A 225 9.77 17.14 -1.26
CA LYS A 225 9.68 16.45 0.02
C LYS A 225 8.22 16.18 0.44
N LEU A 226 7.33 17.13 0.16
CA LEU A 226 5.90 17.01 0.43
C LEU A 226 5.15 16.18 -0.63
N GLY A 227 5.84 15.68 -1.66
CA GLY A 227 5.21 14.89 -2.72
C GLY A 227 4.25 15.67 -3.61
N ILE A 228 4.36 17.01 -3.66
CA ILE A 228 3.49 17.88 -4.46
C ILE A 228 4.27 18.58 -5.58
N ALA A 229 3.59 18.94 -6.66
CA ALA A 229 4.19 19.72 -7.73
C ALA A 229 4.68 21.07 -7.21
N SER A 230 5.89 21.51 -7.58
CA SER A 230 6.42 22.80 -7.12
C SER A 230 5.47 23.95 -7.46
N LYS A 231 4.82 23.91 -8.64
CA LYS A 231 3.82 24.90 -9.04
C LYS A 231 2.62 24.96 -8.06
N ALA A 232 2.16 23.81 -7.56
CA ALA A 232 1.07 23.74 -6.59
C ALA A 232 1.49 24.33 -5.23
N LEU A 233 2.71 24.05 -4.78
CA LEU A 233 3.23 24.66 -3.56
C LEU A 233 3.40 26.17 -3.68
N PHE A 234 3.91 26.66 -4.82
CA PHE A 234 4.01 28.11 -5.07
C PHE A 234 2.64 28.77 -5.10
N ALA A 235 1.63 28.14 -5.71
CA ALA A 235 0.25 28.62 -5.71
C ALA A 235 -0.32 28.69 -4.28
N TYR A 236 -0.16 27.62 -3.50
CA TYR A 236 -0.61 27.59 -2.10
C TYR A 236 0.06 28.67 -1.26
N LEU A 237 1.38 28.82 -1.35
CA LEU A 237 2.12 29.82 -0.58
C LEU A 237 1.69 31.24 -0.97
N LEU A 238 1.35 31.46 -2.24
CA LEU A 238 0.83 32.74 -2.73
C LEU A 238 -0.58 33.00 -2.20
N GLU A 239 -1.52 32.06 -2.36
CA GLU A 239 -2.90 32.16 -1.88
C GLU A 239 -2.99 32.28 -0.36
N SER A 240 -2.10 31.59 0.35
CA SER A 240 -1.98 31.69 1.81
C SER A 240 -1.38 33.01 2.28
N GLY A 241 -0.93 33.86 1.35
CA GLY A 241 -0.27 35.14 1.61
C GLY A 241 1.10 35.00 2.27
N LEU A 242 1.78 33.86 2.08
CA LEU A 242 3.11 33.58 2.63
C LEU A 242 4.22 34.08 1.71
N ILE A 243 3.96 34.13 0.41
CA ILE A 243 4.83 34.76 -0.59
C ILE A 243 3.98 35.66 -1.49
N GLU A 244 4.63 36.60 -2.14
CA GLU A 244 4.04 37.48 -3.15
C GLU A 244 4.95 37.59 -4.37
N LYS A 245 4.43 38.10 -5.47
CA LYS A 245 5.19 38.28 -6.71
C LYS A 245 5.32 39.77 -6.99
N ALA A 246 6.49 40.34 -6.70
CA ALA A 246 6.83 41.73 -6.98
C ALA A 246 8.02 41.77 -7.96
N ASP A 247 7.91 42.59 -9.01
CA ASP A 247 8.94 42.77 -10.05
C ASP A 247 9.46 41.46 -10.68
N LYS A 248 8.53 40.53 -10.97
CA LYS A 248 8.80 39.19 -11.55
C LYS A 248 9.63 38.24 -10.65
N VAL A 249 9.90 38.60 -9.41
CA VAL A 249 10.62 37.76 -8.42
C VAL A 249 9.69 37.41 -7.25
N TRP A 250 9.83 36.19 -6.72
CA TRP A 250 9.09 35.78 -5.52
C TRP A 250 9.66 36.45 -4.28
N GLN A 251 8.83 37.18 -3.55
CA GLN A 251 9.17 37.83 -2.29
C GLN A 251 8.42 37.18 -1.13
N LEU A 252 9.07 37.13 0.03
CA LEU A 252 8.56 36.52 1.25
C LEU A 252 7.83 37.59 2.05
N THR A 253 6.55 37.36 2.34
CA THR A 253 5.74 38.30 3.10
C THR A 253 6.06 38.22 4.60
N THR A 254 5.57 39.18 5.39
CA THR A 254 5.66 39.15 6.85
C THR A 254 5.06 37.85 7.42
N LYS A 255 3.93 37.39 6.87
CA LYS A 255 3.28 36.13 7.26
C LYS A 255 4.15 34.91 6.91
N GLY A 256 4.82 34.94 5.76
CA GLY A 256 5.82 33.94 5.35
C GLY A 256 7.00 33.84 6.31
N LYS A 257 7.56 34.98 6.73
CA LYS A 257 8.62 35.05 7.75
C LYS A 257 8.18 34.46 9.08
N HIS A 258 6.97 34.77 9.55
CA HIS A 258 6.41 34.21 10.78
C HIS A 258 6.19 32.68 10.70
N LYS A 259 5.96 32.13 9.50
CA LYS A 259 5.91 30.68 9.24
C LYS A 259 7.29 30.04 9.06
N GLY A 260 8.37 30.78 9.31
CA GLY A 260 9.75 30.30 9.31
C GLY A 260 10.48 30.42 7.96
N GLY A 261 9.86 31.05 6.95
CA GLY A 261 10.51 31.32 5.68
C GLY A 261 11.69 32.30 5.83
N ASP A 262 12.70 32.14 5.00
CA ASP A 262 13.90 33.00 4.97
C ASP A 262 14.48 33.09 3.55
N TYR A 263 15.56 33.84 3.36
CA TYR A 263 16.28 33.94 2.10
C TYR A 263 17.66 33.28 2.15
N LYS A 264 18.06 32.65 1.03
CA LYS A 264 19.45 32.26 0.76
C LYS A 264 19.92 32.85 -0.56
N GLU A 265 21.22 33.09 -0.66
CA GLU A 265 21.87 33.55 -1.89
C GLU A 265 22.72 32.42 -2.50
N SER A 266 22.68 32.32 -3.83
CA SER A 266 23.51 31.43 -4.61
C SER A 266 24.16 32.18 -5.77
N LYS A 267 25.43 31.86 -6.05
CA LYS A 267 26.16 32.40 -7.22
C LYS A 267 25.49 32.06 -8.56
N GLN A 268 24.71 30.97 -8.62
CA GLN A 268 24.06 30.50 -9.85
C GLN A 268 22.60 30.96 -9.99
N TYR A 269 21.90 31.18 -8.87
CA TYR A 269 20.44 31.40 -8.87
C TYR A 269 20.00 32.69 -8.17
N GLY A 270 20.93 33.52 -7.70
CA GLY A 270 20.62 34.75 -6.97
C GLY A 270 19.96 34.48 -5.62
N LYS A 271 19.18 35.45 -5.14
CA LYS A 271 18.46 35.41 -3.85
C LYS A 271 17.13 34.66 -4.00
N TYR A 272 16.90 33.63 -3.20
CA TYR A 272 15.69 32.80 -3.26
C TYR A 272 15.15 32.43 -1.87
N ILE A 273 13.86 32.08 -1.81
CA ILE A 273 13.15 31.77 -0.57
C ILE A 273 13.43 30.32 -0.14
N VAL A 274 13.66 30.12 1.15
CA VAL A 274 13.83 28.82 1.80
C VAL A 274 12.89 28.67 2.98
N TRP A 275 12.56 27.42 3.30
CA TRP A 275 11.61 27.06 4.33
C TRP A 275 12.16 25.98 5.25
N PRO A 276 11.73 25.91 6.52
CA PRO A 276 12.05 24.80 7.40
C PRO A 276 11.57 23.47 6.82
N GLU A 277 12.36 22.42 6.97
CA GLU A 277 12.07 21.09 6.41
C GLU A 277 10.79 20.43 6.96
N ASP A 278 10.29 20.92 8.08
CA ASP A 278 9.17 20.44 8.89
C ASP A 278 8.02 21.45 8.98
N ILE A 279 8.00 22.46 8.09
CA ILE A 279 6.94 23.47 8.05
C ILE A 279 5.55 22.81 7.92
N ASN A 280 4.67 23.12 8.87
CA ASN A 280 3.29 22.61 8.86
C ASN A 280 2.45 23.44 7.86
N ILE A 281 2.19 22.82 6.71
CA ILE A 281 1.37 23.33 5.61
C ILE A 281 0.08 22.50 5.60
N GLU A 282 -1.00 23.08 6.12
CA GLU A 282 -2.34 22.49 6.03
C GLU A 282 -2.86 22.73 4.61
N ILE A 283 -2.69 21.73 3.75
CA ILE A 283 -3.25 21.75 2.39
C ILE A 283 -4.72 21.35 2.54
N VAL A 284 -5.62 22.34 2.52
CA VAL A 284 -7.05 22.08 2.35
C VAL A 284 -7.25 21.61 0.90
N PRO A 285 -7.77 20.40 0.65
CA PRO A 285 -8.11 19.99 -0.70
C PRO A 285 -9.33 20.81 -1.12
N GLN A 286 -9.08 21.91 -1.83
CA GLN A 286 -10.12 22.52 -2.66
C GLN A 286 -10.25 21.66 -3.91
N SER A 287 -11.42 21.07 -4.10
CA SER A 287 -11.89 20.55 -5.38
C SER A 287 -13.07 21.42 -5.84
N PRO A 288 -13.37 21.55 -7.14
CA PRO A 288 -12.77 20.88 -8.30
C PRO A 288 -12.42 21.87 -9.44
N ASP A 289 -11.14 22.01 -9.79
CA ASP A 289 -10.71 22.16 -11.19
C ASP A 289 -9.18 22.02 -11.27
N ASN A 290 -8.71 21.09 -12.11
CA ASN A 290 -7.30 20.70 -12.30
C ASN A 290 -6.61 19.90 -11.16
N THR A 291 -7.19 18.77 -10.75
CA THR A 291 -6.43 17.68 -10.10
C THR A 291 -5.57 16.94 -11.13
N GLN A 292 -4.31 17.34 -11.31
CA GLN A 292 -3.32 16.43 -11.91
C GLN A 292 -2.86 15.45 -10.83
N ILE A 293 -3.43 14.24 -10.85
CA ILE A 293 -2.87 13.07 -10.16
C ILE A 293 -1.37 13.01 -10.54
N PRO A 294 -0.44 12.90 -9.57
CA PRO A 294 0.98 12.86 -9.90
C PRO A 294 1.26 11.65 -10.80
N LEU A 295 1.71 11.93 -12.02
CA LEU A 295 1.98 10.90 -13.02
C LEU A 295 3.46 10.56 -13.07
N VAL A 296 3.76 9.27 -13.14
CA VAL A 296 5.08 8.69 -13.32
C VAL A 296 5.27 8.21 -14.76
N SER A 297 6.50 8.26 -15.25
CA SER A 297 6.86 7.67 -16.56
C SER A 297 7.16 6.18 -16.42
N THR A 298 7.20 5.48 -17.55
CA THR A 298 7.59 4.06 -17.58
C THR A 298 9.02 3.81 -17.10
N THR A 299 9.88 4.84 -17.09
CA THR A 299 11.20 4.79 -16.47
C THR A 299 11.12 4.66 -14.95
N THR A 300 10.21 5.39 -14.31
CA THR A 300 10.01 5.29 -12.86
C THR A 300 9.37 3.96 -12.50
N ILE A 301 8.36 3.52 -13.25
CA ILE A 301 7.74 2.19 -13.08
C ILE A 301 8.78 1.09 -13.24
N GLY A 302 9.64 1.19 -14.24
CA GLY A 302 10.72 0.23 -14.49
C GLY A 302 11.71 0.11 -13.34
N ARG A 303 12.07 1.22 -12.68
CA ARG A 303 12.93 1.17 -11.50
C ARG A 303 12.33 0.37 -10.35
N GLN A 304 11.01 0.47 -10.14
CA GLN A 304 10.32 -0.26 -9.07
C GLN A 304 10.27 -1.78 -9.34
N PHE A 305 10.14 -2.19 -10.60
CA PHE A 305 10.12 -3.60 -10.99
C PHE A 305 11.49 -4.15 -11.42
N GLU A 306 12.54 -3.33 -11.40
CA GLU A 306 13.88 -3.65 -11.93
C GLU A 306 13.85 -4.07 -13.41
N LEU A 307 13.03 -3.37 -14.21
CA LEU A 307 12.89 -3.59 -15.65
C LEU A 307 13.30 -2.34 -16.44
N SER A 308 13.78 -2.55 -17.67
CA SER A 308 14.04 -1.42 -18.57
C SER A 308 12.72 -0.74 -18.96
N PRO A 309 12.71 0.59 -19.22
CA PRO A 309 11.50 1.30 -19.66
C PRO A 309 10.89 0.67 -20.92
N THR A 310 11.74 0.17 -21.82
CA THR A 310 11.34 -0.57 -23.02
C THR A 310 10.54 -1.83 -22.67
N LYS A 311 11.04 -2.67 -21.75
CA LYS A 311 10.31 -3.86 -21.29
C LYS A 311 8.98 -3.51 -20.63
N VAL A 312 8.96 -2.46 -19.79
CA VAL A 312 7.71 -1.97 -19.17
C VAL A 312 6.70 -1.57 -20.24
N ASN A 313 7.10 -0.81 -21.26
CA ASN A 313 6.18 -0.44 -22.34
C ASN A 313 5.63 -1.67 -23.09
N PHE A 314 6.44 -2.71 -23.32
CA PHE A 314 5.96 -3.96 -23.90
C PHE A 314 4.94 -4.66 -23.00
N ILE A 315 5.17 -4.70 -21.69
CA ILE A 315 4.21 -5.26 -20.72
C ILE A 315 2.90 -4.45 -20.70
N LEU A 316 2.97 -3.13 -20.65
CA LEU A 316 1.78 -2.26 -20.71
C LEU A 316 1.06 -2.40 -22.05
N SER A 317 1.79 -2.68 -23.13
CA SER A 317 1.20 -2.96 -24.44
C SER A 317 0.48 -4.30 -24.46
N GLU A 318 1.10 -5.32 -23.87
CA GLU A 318 0.55 -6.66 -23.72
C GLU A 318 -0.74 -6.64 -22.88
N LEU A 319 -0.81 -5.81 -21.83
CA LEU A 319 -2.01 -5.56 -21.03
C LEU A 319 -3.09 -4.75 -21.78
N GLY A 320 -2.81 -4.32 -23.00
CA GLY A 320 -3.73 -3.53 -23.81
C GLY A 320 -3.80 -2.06 -23.41
N TRP A 321 -2.94 -1.55 -22.51
CA TRP A 321 -3.01 -0.19 -21.97
C TRP A 321 -2.28 0.85 -22.85
N VAL A 322 -1.27 0.43 -23.61
CA VAL A 322 -0.62 1.26 -24.66
C VAL A 322 -0.53 0.49 -25.98
N LYS A 323 -0.30 1.16 -27.10
CA LYS A 323 0.01 0.53 -28.39
C LYS A 323 1.19 1.24 -29.05
N LYS A 324 1.91 0.55 -29.93
CA LYS A 324 2.97 1.18 -30.74
C LYS A 324 2.36 2.20 -31.69
N GLY A 325 2.91 3.42 -31.69
CA GLY A 325 2.64 4.42 -32.73
C GLY A 325 3.69 4.36 -33.85
N LEU A 326 3.62 5.29 -34.81
CA LEU A 326 4.67 5.47 -35.83
C LEU A 326 6.05 5.69 -35.20
N LYS A 327 6.08 6.46 -34.10
CA LYS A 327 7.20 6.58 -33.16
C LYS A 327 6.61 6.61 -31.75
N GLY A 328 7.29 6.01 -30.77
CA GLY A 328 6.84 6.03 -29.37
C GLY A 328 5.60 5.17 -29.07
N TRP A 329 4.90 5.53 -27.99
CA TRP A 329 3.78 4.77 -27.43
C TRP A 329 2.53 5.64 -27.29
N LEU A 330 1.42 5.09 -27.76
CA LEU A 330 0.10 5.72 -27.73
C LEU A 330 -0.77 5.05 -26.69
N ILE A 331 -1.51 5.84 -25.91
CA ILE A 331 -2.46 5.31 -24.93
C ILE A 331 -3.71 4.72 -25.61
N THR A 332 -4.25 3.64 -25.05
CA THR A 332 -5.54 3.07 -25.46
C THR A 332 -6.67 3.55 -24.54
N ASP A 333 -7.94 3.29 -24.87
CA ASP A 333 -9.04 3.64 -23.98
C ASP A 333 -9.02 2.84 -22.67
N GLN A 334 -8.51 1.61 -22.69
CA GLN A 334 -8.23 0.86 -21.47
C GLN A 334 -7.12 1.49 -20.64
N GLY A 335 -6.05 1.97 -21.28
CA GLY A 335 -5.01 2.73 -20.59
C GLY A 335 -5.54 3.99 -19.91
N LYS A 336 -6.45 4.71 -20.56
CA LYS A 336 -7.13 5.88 -19.95
C LYS A 336 -7.95 5.49 -18.72
N LYS A 337 -8.67 4.35 -18.76
CA LYS A 337 -9.43 3.82 -17.61
C LYS A 337 -8.51 3.49 -16.42
N GLN A 338 -7.26 3.10 -16.68
CA GLN A 338 -6.22 2.90 -15.67
C GLN A 338 -5.53 4.21 -15.22
N GLY A 339 -6.06 5.37 -15.63
CA GLY A 339 -5.56 6.70 -15.27
C GLY A 339 -4.36 7.18 -16.10
N GLY A 340 -3.97 6.46 -17.14
CA GLY A 340 -2.88 6.89 -18.02
C GLY A 340 -3.24 8.17 -18.78
N ILE A 341 -2.23 9.02 -19.02
CA ILE A 341 -2.35 10.25 -19.81
C ILE A 341 -1.28 10.26 -20.90
N GLN A 342 -1.72 10.51 -22.13
CA GLN A 342 -0.83 10.73 -23.28
C GLN A 342 0.02 11.99 -23.06
N ASP A 343 1.30 11.90 -23.35
CA ASP A 343 2.24 13.02 -23.35
C ASP A 343 3.21 12.91 -24.53
N GLU A 344 4.01 13.95 -24.73
CA GLU A 344 5.00 14.01 -25.82
C GLU A 344 6.32 14.61 -25.34
N ASP A 345 7.43 14.12 -25.89
CA ASP A 345 8.74 14.69 -25.58
C ASP A 345 8.92 16.03 -26.30
N ASN A 346 9.09 17.11 -25.54
CA ASN A 346 9.17 18.49 -26.07
C ASN A 346 10.30 18.72 -27.09
N ARG A 347 11.32 17.86 -27.16
CA ARG A 347 12.43 18.00 -28.12
C ARG A 347 12.25 17.15 -29.37
N SER A 348 11.83 15.90 -29.19
CA SER A 348 11.78 14.89 -30.25
C SER A 348 10.38 14.68 -30.82
N GLY A 349 9.33 15.18 -30.15
CA GLY A 349 7.93 14.96 -30.51
C GLY A 349 7.48 13.51 -30.36
N VAL A 350 8.30 12.65 -29.73
CA VAL A 350 7.99 11.23 -29.60
C VAL A 350 6.90 11.06 -28.53
N PRO A 351 5.74 10.46 -28.85
CA PRO A 351 4.66 10.27 -27.90
C PRO A 351 5.02 9.20 -26.86
N TYR A 352 4.62 9.42 -25.62
CA TYR A 352 4.74 8.47 -24.53
C TYR A 352 3.56 8.59 -23.56
N VAL A 353 3.44 7.66 -22.62
CA VAL A 353 2.31 7.65 -21.68
C VAL A 353 2.83 7.77 -20.25
N ARG A 354 2.16 8.62 -19.46
CA ARG A 354 2.40 8.77 -18.02
C ARG A 354 1.24 8.16 -17.24
N TRP A 355 1.53 7.63 -16.07
CA TRP A 355 0.59 6.81 -15.29
C TRP A 355 0.50 7.30 -13.86
N PRO A 356 -0.61 7.11 -13.14
CA PRO A 356 -0.63 7.33 -11.70
C PRO A 356 0.38 6.40 -11.01
N GLU A 357 0.99 6.83 -9.91
CA GLU A 357 1.96 6.00 -9.18
C GLU A 357 1.35 4.65 -8.70
N SER A 358 0.06 4.66 -8.40
CA SER A 358 -0.73 3.47 -8.05
C SER A 358 -0.87 2.45 -9.17
N ILE A 359 -0.45 2.74 -10.40
CA ILE A 359 -0.46 1.77 -11.51
C ILE A 359 0.38 0.54 -11.17
N THR A 360 1.42 0.71 -10.35
CA THR A 360 2.31 -0.37 -9.91
C THR A 360 1.62 -1.32 -8.94
N ASP A 361 0.47 -0.94 -8.38
CA ASP A 361 -0.36 -1.79 -7.54
C ASP A 361 -1.36 -2.65 -8.30
N ALA A 362 -1.56 -2.37 -9.59
CA ALA A 362 -2.49 -3.13 -10.42
C ALA A 362 -2.10 -4.62 -10.46
N LYS A 363 -3.05 -5.48 -10.07
CA LYS A 363 -2.86 -6.94 -9.97
C LYS A 363 -2.36 -7.54 -11.29
N SER A 364 -2.99 -7.18 -12.41
CA SER A 364 -2.63 -7.67 -13.74
C SER A 364 -1.21 -7.27 -14.17
N LEU A 365 -0.73 -6.09 -13.75
CA LEU A 365 0.65 -5.67 -13.98
C LEU A 365 1.64 -6.48 -13.14
N LYS A 366 1.37 -6.68 -11.84
CA LYS A 366 2.21 -7.49 -10.95
C LYS A 366 2.34 -8.93 -11.44
N GLU A 367 1.23 -9.58 -11.80
CA GLU A 367 1.21 -10.93 -12.35
C GLU A 367 2.04 -11.03 -13.64
N THR A 368 1.82 -10.12 -14.60
CA THR A 368 2.57 -10.14 -15.88
C THR A 368 4.06 -9.88 -15.69
N VAL A 369 4.43 -8.97 -14.77
CA VAL A 369 5.84 -8.75 -14.40
C VAL A 369 6.46 -9.99 -13.75
N GLY A 370 5.70 -10.67 -12.87
CA GLY A 370 6.13 -11.92 -12.23
C GLY A 370 6.43 -13.02 -13.24
N HIS A 371 5.56 -13.22 -14.23
CA HIS A 371 5.78 -14.13 -15.35
C HIS A 371 7.03 -13.75 -16.17
N VAL A 372 7.20 -12.47 -16.53
CA VAL A 372 8.36 -12.00 -17.32
C VAL A 372 9.68 -12.16 -16.56
N LYS A 373 9.69 -11.99 -15.23
CA LYS A 373 10.88 -12.20 -14.39
C LYS A 373 11.11 -13.67 -14.03
N GLY A 374 10.19 -14.58 -14.36
CA GLY A 374 10.27 -15.99 -13.99
C GLY A 374 10.19 -16.25 -12.48
N THR A 375 9.64 -15.31 -11.70
CA THR A 375 9.48 -15.46 -10.24
C THR A 375 8.22 -16.23 -9.87
N GLU A 376 7.29 -16.39 -10.82
CA GLU A 376 6.13 -17.27 -10.70
C GLU A 376 6.38 -18.54 -11.53
N THR A 377 7.02 -19.52 -10.92
CA THR A 377 7.16 -20.88 -11.48
C THR A 377 6.41 -21.87 -10.61
N VAL A 378 5.08 -21.89 -10.69
CA VAL A 378 4.35 -23.15 -10.52
C VAL A 378 3.03 -23.13 -11.28
N PHE A 379 2.97 -23.86 -12.39
CA PHE A 379 1.75 -24.61 -12.73
C PHE A 379 1.64 -25.73 -11.68
N SER A 380 1.14 -25.40 -10.49
CA SER A 380 0.63 -26.41 -9.59
C SER A 380 -0.84 -26.59 -9.93
N PRO A 381 -1.30 -27.78 -10.34
CA PRO A 381 -2.73 -28.06 -10.32
C PRO A 381 -3.18 -27.85 -8.87
N VAL A 382 -4.18 -26.99 -8.72
CA VAL A 382 -4.73 -26.57 -7.44
C VAL A 382 -5.13 -27.81 -6.64
N THR A 383 -4.40 -28.12 -5.57
CA THR A 383 -4.97 -28.80 -4.41
C THR A 383 -5.16 -27.75 -3.32
N GLN A 384 -6.20 -26.94 -3.51
CA GLN A 384 -6.89 -26.30 -2.41
C GLN A 384 -8.30 -26.88 -2.36
N ASP A 385 -8.61 -27.47 -1.21
CA ASP A 385 -9.95 -27.82 -0.77
C ASP A 385 -10.89 -26.62 -0.93
N ILE A 386 -11.58 -26.58 -2.06
CA ILE A 386 -12.84 -25.86 -2.23
C ILE A 386 -13.87 -26.94 -2.58
N LYS A 387 -14.77 -27.23 -1.65
CA LYS A 387 -15.97 -27.99 -1.98
C LYS A 387 -16.82 -27.17 -2.95
N GLU A 388 -17.14 -27.82 -4.08
CA GLU A 388 -18.23 -27.56 -5.04
C GLU A 388 -18.03 -26.47 -6.12
N GLU A 389 -17.17 -26.75 -7.09
CA GLU A 389 -17.53 -27.04 -8.50
C GLU A 389 -16.27 -27.62 -9.15
N VAL A 390 -16.33 -28.84 -9.69
CA VAL A 390 -15.23 -29.36 -10.55
C VAL A 390 -15.06 -28.33 -11.67
N SER A 391 -13.92 -27.64 -11.73
CA SER A 391 -13.71 -26.61 -12.74
C SER A 391 -13.92 -27.27 -14.10
N PHE A 392 -14.58 -26.60 -15.05
CA PHE A 392 -14.71 -27.10 -16.43
C PHE A 392 -13.34 -27.58 -16.97
N ARG A 393 -12.26 -26.97 -16.49
CA ARG A 393 -10.88 -27.33 -16.81
C ARG A 393 -10.44 -28.71 -16.34
N ASP A 394 -10.95 -29.18 -15.20
CA ASP A 394 -10.65 -30.50 -14.64
C ASP A 394 -11.45 -31.60 -15.36
N LYS A 395 -12.58 -31.23 -15.98
CA LYS A 395 -13.45 -32.14 -16.72
C LYS A 395 -12.94 -32.44 -18.15
N PHE A 396 -12.16 -31.53 -18.75
CA PHE A 396 -11.69 -31.65 -20.13
C PHE A 396 -10.16 -31.49 -20.22
N GLU A 397 -9.42 -32.55 -19.91
CA GLU A 397 -7.94 -32.57 -20.00
C GLU A 397 -7.41 -32.21 -21.40
N ALA A 398 -6.33 -31.44 -21.47
CA ALA A 398 -5.67 -31.09 -22.74
C ALA A 398 -4.79 -32.25 -23.24
N LYS A 399 -5.31 -33.03 -24.20
CA LYS A 399 -4.68 -34.27 -24.70
C LYS A 399 -4.10 -34.16 -26.11
N HIS A 400 -4.46 -33.13 -26.85
CA HIS A 400 -4.08 -33.00 -28.26
C HIS A 400 -2.82 -32.13 -28.35
N ARG A 401 -1.74 -32.68 -28.90
CA ARG A 401 -0.49 -31.92 -29.11
C ARG A 401 -0.51 -31.27 -30.49
N SER A 402 -0.37 -29.95 -30.56
CA SER A 402 -0.26 -29.20 -31.80
C SER A 402 1.16 -29.24 -32.39
N ALA A 403 1.32 -28.65 -33.57
CA ALA A 403 2.58 -28.64 -34.33
C ALA A 403 3.66 -27.77 -33.67
N ASP A 404 3.28 -26.68 -33.00
CA ASP A 404 4.20 -25.79 -32.28
C ASP A 404 4.55 -26.30 -30.87
N GLY A 405 3.79 -27.29 -30.39
CA GLY A 405 4.01 -27.98 -29.12
C GLY A 405 3.02 -27.66 -28.02
N HIS A 406 1.99 -26.82 -28.24
CA HIS A 406 0.90 -26.66 -27.28
C HIS A 406 0.13 -27.97 -27.05
N PHE A 407 -0.45 -28.09 -25.86
CA PHE A 407 -1.44 -29.12 -25.54
C PHE A 407 -2.81 -28.48 -25.46
N VAL A 408 -3.71 -28.84 -26.38
CA VAL A 408 -5.06 -28.27 -26.51
C VAL A 408 -6.16 -29.28 -26.16
N ARG A 409 -7.37 -28.79 -25.90
CA ARG A 409 -8.49 -29.58 -25.34
C ARG A 409 -9.37 -30.24 -26.40
N SER A 410 -9.34 -29.75 -27.64
CA SER A 410 -10.17 -30.27 -28.74
C SER A 410 -9.42 -30.35 -30.07
N LYS A 411 -9.94 -31.18 -30.98
CA LYS A 411 -9.41 -31.27 -32.36
C LYS A 411 -9.56 -29.95 -33.12
N ALA A 412 -10.62 -29.20 -32.87
CA ALA A 412 -10.85 -27.92 -33.53
C ALA A 412 -9.84 -26.86 -33.09
N GLU A 413 -9.57 -26.74 -31.79
CA GLU A 413 -8.48 -25.90 -31.27
C GLU A 413 -7.14 -26.33 -31.86
N MET A 414 -6.87 -27.64 -31.99
CA MET A 414 -5.63 -28.13 -32.61
C MET A 414 -5.50 -27.69 -34.07
N LEU A 415 -6.59 -27.69 -34.84
CA LEU A 415 -6.59 -27.21 -36.22
C LEU A 415 -6.34 -25.70 -36.30
N ILE A 416 -6.97 -24.92 -35.40
CA ILE A 416 -6.77 -23.47 -35.30
C ILE A 416 -5.31 -23.15 -34.93
N ASP A 417 -4.77 -23.81 -33.90
CA ASP A 417 -3.38 -23.65 -33.43
C ASP A 417 -2.37 -23.98 -34.55
N ASN A 418 -2.52 -25.15 -35.17
CA ASN A 418 -1.69 -25.55 -36.30
C ASN A 418 -1.75 -24.55 -37.44
N TRP A 419 -2.93 -24.00 -37.74
CA TRP A 419 -3.08 -23.00 -38.78
C TRP A 419 -2.32 -21.71 -38.43
N LEU A 420 -2.47 -21.20 -37.20
CA LEU A 420 -1.76 -20.02 -36.72
C LEU A 420 -0.25 -20.21 -36.79
N TYR A 421 0.23 -21.39 -36.40
CA TYR A 421 1.65 -21.75 -36.49
C TYR A 421 2.14 -21.79 -37.96
N MET A 422 1.40 -22.45 -38.86
CA MET A 422 1.77 -22.56 -40.28
C MET A 422 1.71 -21.23 -41.02
N ALA A 423 0.87 -20.28 -40.57
CA ALA A 423 0.84 -18.92 -41.05
C ALA A 423 1.95 -18.02 -40.43
N GLU A 424 2.85 -18.60 -39.62
CA GLU A 424 3.92 -17.91 -38.89
C GLU A 424 3.41 -16.81 -37.94
N ILE A 425 2.17 -16.96 -37.46
CA ILE A 425 1.54 -16.02 -36.55
C ILE A 425 1.89 -16.40 -35.12
N VAL A 426 2.67 -15.54 -34.47
CA VAL A 426 2.92 -15.63 -33.02
C VAL A 426 1.59 -15.56 -32.27
N HIS A 427 1.32 -16.57 -31.46
CA HIS A 427 0.11 -16.67 -30.67
C HIS A 427 0.39 -17.31 -29.31
N ALA A 428 -0.58 -17.18 -28.39
CA ALA A 428 -0.56 -17.81 -27.08
C ALA A 428 -1.86 -18.59 -26.87
N TYR A 429 -1.77 -19.81 -26.34
CA TYR A 429 -2.90 -20.67 -25.99
C TYR A 429 -3.31 -20.50 -24.52
N GLU A 430 -4.61 -20.59 -24.22
CA GLU A 430 -5.18 -20.39 -22.88
C GLU A 430 -4.65 -19.12 -22.19
N ARG A 431 -4.75 -17.98 -22.88
CA ARG A 431 -4.26 -16.70 -22.35
C ARG A 431 -5.31 -16.07 -21.43
N LYS A 432 -4.94 -15.82 -20.17
CA LYS A 432 -5.78 -15.04 -19.22
C LYS A 432 -6.04 -13.64 -19.79
N LEU A 433 -7.29 -13.17 -19.76
CA LEU A 433 -7.64 -11.81 -20.15
C LEU A 433 -7.00 -10.83 -19.16
N PRO A 434 -6.58 -9.62 -19.59
CA PRO A 434 -5.92 -8.63 -18.73
C PRO A 434 -6.95 -7.87 -17.85
N ILE A 435 -7.78 -8.62 -17.12
CA ILE A 435 -8.84 -8.14 -16.23
C ILE A 435 -8.75 -8.84 -14.87
N GLU A 436 -9.52 -8.40 -13.87
CA GLU A 436 -9.47 -8.97 -12.52
C GLU A 436 -10.12 -10.35 -12.45
N GLU A 437 -11.17 -10.56 -13.24
CA GLU A 437 -11.91 -11.81 -13.35
C GLU A 437 -11.03 -12.92 -13.94
N ASP A 438 -11.15 -14.14 -13.41
CA ASP A 438 -10.34 -15.29 -13.84
C ASP A 438 -10.90 -15.92 -15.13
N VAL A 439 -10.71 -15.21 -16.24
CA VAL A 439 -11.24 -15.58 -17.57
C VAL A 439 -10.08 -15.69 -18.55
N TYR A 440 -10.16 -16.67 -19.45
CA TYR A 440 -9.09 -17.03 -20.37
C TYR A 440 -9.65 -17.21 -21.77
N SER A 441 -8.92 -16.75 -22.78
CA SER A 441 -9.23 -16.98 -24.19
C SER A 441 -8.64 -18.29 -24.69
N ASP A 442 -9.16 -18.83 -25.79
CA ASP A 442 -8.57 -20.01 -26.41
C ASP A 442 -7.22 -19.65 -27.05
N PHE A 443 -7.20 -18.56 -27.84
CA PHE A 443 -5.95 -18.02 -28.40
C PHE A 443 -5.87 -16.50 -28.27
N TYR A 444 -4.64 -15.99 -28.18
CA TYR A 444 -4.33 -14.56 -28.23
C TYR A 444 -3.21 -14.28 -29.22
N ILE A 445 -3.42 -13.29 -30.10
CA ILE A 445 -2.47 -12.85 -31.13
C ILE A 445 -1.96 -11.44 -30.79
N PRO A 446 -0.70 -11.29 -30.37
CA PRO A 446 -0.15 -10.00 -29.95
C PRO A 446 -0.13 -8.93 -31.05
N THR A 447 0.15 -9.30 -32.30
CA THR A 447 0.35 -8.35 -33.43
C THR A 447 -0.91 -7.53 -33.75
N GLY A 448 -2.12 -8.02 -33.43
CA GLY A 448 -3.38 -7.28 -33.54
C GLY A 448 -4.13 -7.07 -32.21
N LYS A 449 -3.55 -7.58 -31.11
CA LYS A 449 -4.21 -7.70 -29.80
C LYS A 449 -5.59 -8.36 -29.90
N VAL A 450 -5.65 -9.45 -30.66
CA VAL A 450 -6.87 -10.18 -30.99
C VAL A 450 -6.97 -11.42 -30.13
N TYR A 451 -8.14 -11.64 -29.57
CA TYR A 451 -8.51 -12.87 -28.90
C TYR A 451 -9.36 -13.71 -29.85
N ILE A 452 -9.09 -15.02 -29.91
CA ILE A 452 -9.89 -15.98 -30.67
C ILE A 452 -10.60 -16.89 -29.66
N GLU A 453 -11.90 -17.07 -29.89
CA GLU A 453 -12.77 -17.99 -29.15
C GLU A 453 -13.40 -18.97 -30.13
N TYR A 454 -13.37 -20.25 -29.82
CA TYR A 454 -14.03 -21.30 -30.57
C TYR A 454 -15.26 -21.83 -29.82
N TRP A 455 -16.42 -21.74 -30.48
CA TRP A 455 -17.71 -22.09 -29.91
C TRP A 455 -18.25 -23.43 -30.47
N GLY A 456 -17.68 -24.55 -30.01
CA GLY A 456 -18.01 -25.89 -30.53
C GLY A 456 -19.18 -26.65 -29.87
N TYR A 457 -19.83 -26.12 -28.82
CA TYR A 457 -20.83 -26.88 -28.05
C TYR A 457 -22.11 -26.10 -27.72
N GLU A 458 -22.90 -25.73 -28.72
CA GLU A 458 -24.07 -24.83 -28.56
C GLU A 458 -25.35 -25.49 -28.00
N ASN A 459 -25.35 -26.81 -27.73
CA ASN A 459 -26.55 -27.55 -27.33
C ASN A 459 -26.83 -27.57 -25.81
N ASP A 460 -25.91 -27.09 -24.97
CA ASP A 460 -26.11 -26.99 -23.51
C ASP A 460 -26.51 -25.56 -23.10
N PRO A 461 -27.70 -25.34 -22.50
CA PRO A 461 -28.10 -24.03 -21.99
C PRO A 461 -27.10 -23.39 -21.02
N LYS A 462 -26.39 -24.18 -20.20
CA LYS A 462 -25.34 -23.66 -19.31
C LYS A 462 -24.14 -23.15 -20.10
N TYR A 463 -23.79 -23.80 -21.20
CA TYR A 463 -22.73 -23.36 -22.11
C TYR A 463 -23.09 -22.04 -22.78
N LEU A 464 -24.32 -21.91 -23.31
CA LEU A 464 -24.80 -20.68 -23.93
C LEU A 464 -24.76 -19.48 -22.97
N VAL A 465 -25.12 -19.68 -21.70
CA VAL A 465 -25.01 -18.63 -20.68
C VAL A 465 -23.54 -18.25 -20.42
N ARG A 466 -22.62 -19.22 -20.36
CA ARG A 466 -21.18 -18.95 -20.21
C ARG A 466 -20.61 -18.20 -21.41
N LYS A 467 -20.96 -18.61 -22.63
CA LYS A 467 -20.60 -17.92 -23.88
C LYS A 467 -21.05 -16.47 -23.86
N GLN A 468 -22.32 -16.20 -23.56
CA GLN A 468 -22.85 -14.83 -23.47
C GLN A 468 -22.14 -13.98 -22.42
N LYS A 469 -21.86 -14.53 -21.22
CA LYS A 469 -21.08 -13.84 -20.18
C LYS A 469 -19.67 -13.48 -20.68
N LYS A 470 -19.00 -14.39 -21.38
CA LYS A 470 -17.65 -14.20 -21.91
C LYS A 470 -17.62 -13.12 -23.00
N ILE A 471 -18.56 -13.18 -23.96
CA ILE A 471 -18.74 -12.14 -24.99
C ILE A 471 -19.02 -10.77 -24.36
N ALA A 472 -19.87 -10.72 -23.33
CA ALA A 472 -20.16 -9.47 -22.63
C ALA A 472 -18.91 -8.86 -21.96
N LEU A 473 -17.98 -9.69 -21.46
CA LEU A 473 -16.70 -9.21 -20.93
C LEU A 473 -15.82 -8.62 -22.04
N TYR A 474 -15.69 -9.31 -23.18
CA TYR A 474 -14.95 -8.79 -24.33
C TYR A 474 -15.49 -7.42 -24.78
N MET A 475 -16.81 -7.26 -24.87
CA MET A 475 -17.46 -6.00 -25.21
C MET A 475 -17.25 -4.92 -24.13
N LYS A 476 -17.46 -5.26 -22.85
CA LYS A 476 -17.28 -4.34 -21.71
C LYS A 476 -15.87 -3.76 -21.65
N TYR A 477 -14.86 -4.58 -21.93
CA TYR A 477 -13.46 -4.18 -21.92
C TYR A 477 -12.91 -3.79 -23.30
N GLY A 478 -13.71 -3.82 -24.36
CA GLY A 478 -13.31 -3.36 -25.70
C GLY A 478 -12.13 -4.16 -26.27
N PHE A 479 -12.10 -5.47 -26.00
CA PHE A 479 -11.09 -6.37 -26.53
C PHE A 479 -11.49 -6.83 -27.94
N ASN A 480 -10.51 -6.91 -28.85
CA ASN A 480 -10.74 -7.40 -30.20
C ASN A 480 -11.02 -8.91 -30.15
N LEU A 481 -12.19 -9.31 -30.60
CA LEU A 481 -12.64 -10.70 -30.54
C LEU A 481 -12.89 -11.24 -31.95
N ILE A 482 -12.37 -12.44 -32.21
CA ILE A 482 -12.76 -13.30 -33.32
C ILE A 482 -13.47 -14.51 -32.72
N GLU A 483 -14.69 -14.75 -33.19
CA GLU A 483 -15.50 -15.89 -32.80
C GLU A 483 -15.51 -16.90 -33.95
N LEU A 484 -15.14 -18.13 -33.67
CA LEU A 484 -15.16 -19.25 -34.62
C LEU A 484 -16.19 -20.29 -34.20
N GLN A 485 -16.81 -20.92 -35.19
CA GLN A 485 -17.72 -22.06 -35.05
C GLN A 485 -17.20 -23.25 -35.86
N ASP A 486 -17.83 -24.42 -35.73
CA ASP A 486 -17.45 -25.64 -36.46
C ASP A 486 -17.31 -25.44 -37.97
N LYS A 487 -18.24 -24.69 -38.57
CA LYS A 487 -18.23 -24.37 -40.01
C LYS A 487 -17.01 -23.53 -40.43
N ASP A 488 -16.50 -22.71 -39.52
CA ASP A 488 -15.35 -21.83 -39.79
C ASP A 488 -14.04 -22.64 -39.72
N VAL A 489 -13.96 -23.59 -38.78
CA VAL A 489 -12.80 -24.49 -38.62
C VAL A 489 -12.60 -25.41 -39.82
N GLN A 490 -13.64 -25.69 -40.59
CA GLN A 490 -13.52 -26.47 -41.83
C GLN A 490 -12.83 -25.70 -42.97
N ASN A 491 -12.79 -24.36 -42.91
CA ASN A 491 -12.27 -23.50 -43.99
C ASN A 491 -11.37 -22.38 -43.42
N LEU A 492 -10.42 -22.73 -42.55
CA LEU A 492 -9.57 -21.75 -41.86
C LEU A 492 -8.76 -20.88 -42.83
N ASP A 493 -8.30 -21.43 -43.95
CA ASP A 493 -7.53 -20.70 -44.99
C ASP A 493 -8.29 -19.52 -45.60
N ASP A 494 -9.62 -19.61 -45.71
CA ASP A 494 -10.45 -18.52 -46.24
C ASP A 494 -10.94 -17.57 -45.13
N ILE A 495 -11.20 -18.13 -43.94
CA ILE A 495 -11.86 -17.41 -42.85
C ILE A 495 -10.86 -16.59 -42.04
N LEU A 496 -9.78 -17.21 -41.55
CA LEU A 496 -8.86 -16.55 -40.62
C LEU A 496 -8.11 -15.37 -41.24
N PRO A 497 -7.52 -15.45 -42.46
CA PRO A 497 -6.85 -14.30 -43.05
C PRO A 497 -7.75 -13.08 -43.14
N ARG A 498 -9.00 -13.26 -43.59
CA ARG A 498 -9.98 -12.19 -43.72
C ARG A 498 -10.39 -11.59 -42.37
N LEU A 499 -10.54 -12.42 -41.33
CA LEU A 499 -10.93 -11.93 -39.99
C LEU A 499 -9.77 -11.25 -39.28
N LEU A 500 -8.56 -11.79 -39.41
CA LEU A 500 -7.32 -11.25 -38.83
C LEU A 500 -6.91 -9.92 -39.47
N LEU A 501 -7.11 -9.78 -40.78
CA LEU A 501 -6.80 -8.55 -41.52
C LEU A 501 -7.57 -7.34 -40.99
N LYS A 502 -8.80 -7.52 -40.48
CA LYS A 502 -9.60 -6.45 -39.84
C LYS A 502 -8.89 -5.82 -38.64
N TYR A 503 -7.96 -6.54 -38.04
CA TYR A 503 -7.18 -6.11 -36.89
C TYR A 503 -5.70 -5.89 -37.23
N GLY A 504 -5.37 -5.79 -38.52
CA GLY A 504 -4.01 -5.52 -39.00
C GLY A 504 -3.05 -6.69 -38.86
N VAL A 505 -3.57 -7.91 -38.67
CA VAL A 505 -2.76 -9.14 -38.70
C VAL A 505 -2.84 -9.71 -40.10
N GLN A 506 -1.70 -9.71 -40.80
CA GLN A 506 -1.58 -10.29 -42.13
C GLN A 506 -1.25 -11.77 -42.01
N ALA A 507 -1.89 -12.57 -42.84
CA ALA A 507 -1.56 -13.96 -43.08
C ALA A 507 -1.26 -14.07 -44.58
N TYR A 508 -0.06 -14.53 -44.90
CA TYR A 508 0.53 -14.61 -46.26
C TYR A 508 0.82 -13.26 -46.94
#